data_AF-A0A927SKZ0-F1
#
_entry.id   AF-A0A927SKZ0-F1
#
_cell.length_a   1.000
_cell.length_b   1.000
_cell.length_c   1.000
_cell.angle_alpha   90.00
_cell.angle_beta   90.00
_cell.angle_gamma   90.00
#
_symmetry.space_group_name_H-M   'P 1'
#
loop_
_entity.id
_entity.type
_entity.pdbx_description
1 polymer ?
#
loop_
_entity_poly.entity_id
_entity_poly.type
_entity_poly.pdbx_seq_one_letter_code
_entity_poly.pdbx_strand_id
1 'polypeptide(L)'
;MRRMIRMLSLFLICSLLLPAALAEDVCVVKDASAVSRVTTSCPYLRVQYPLPGMTNVTLTVRDAWGSLIYQRNYGECSGTFSSRDVHLPAQGESCDYIVTLTTDLGDVSFTVTREQPMLTDTAVYAGGLTLEEMVGGSSYKYAVVLDLCELERRTAVAPMLAGGNQIGEVYFTVEGGSLTVSASLFVEGVIDKANVYIATDAITAGSLGSSRFSGVKTKLDREIRMGGAPYAAVMVQLTVTYDPANAQPFRMGEQERETWLHLVEDWSLMQMMTANEAVG
;
A
#
# COMPACT_ATOMS: atom_id res chain seq x y z
N MET A 1 39.21 35.16 14.96
CA MET A 1 38.01 34.29 14.88
C MET A 1 36.72 35.08 15.19
N ARG A 2 35.89 35.44 14.20
CA ARG A 2 34.58 36.12 14.46
C ARG A 2 33.40 35.73 13.54
N ARG A 3 33.56 34.77 12.61
CA ARG A 3 32.48 34.32 11.69
C ARG A 3 31.80 33.00 12.06
N MET A 4 32.43 32.11 12.85
CA MET A 4 31.85 30.78 13.17
C MET A 4 30.69 30.80 14.20
N ILE A 5 30.63 31.81 15.08
CA ILE A 5 29.69 31.84 16.22
C ILE A 5 28.22 32.08 15.78
N ARG A 6 27.98 32.59 14.56
CA ARG A 6 26.62 32.84 14.03
C ARG A 6 25.97 31.66 13.28
N MET A 7 26.69 30.56 13.04
CA MET A 7 26.07 29.33 12.47
C MET A 7 25.55 28.39 13.56
N LEU A 8 26.28 28.25 14.68
CA LEU A 8 25.90 27.33 15.76
C LEU A 8 24.57 27.72 16.45
N SER A 9 24.22 29.00 16.44
CA SER A 9 22.99 29.55 17.00
C SER A 9 21.75 29.38 16.10
N LEU A 10 21.93 29.01 14.82
CA LEU A 10 20.81 28.72 13.92
C LEU A 10 20.41 27.25 13.94
N PHE A 11 21.40 26.35 14.04
CA PHE A 11 21.17 24.90 14.13
C PHE A 11 20.46 24.45 15.42
N LEU A 12 20.57 25.22 16.51
CA LEU A 12 19.94 24.90 17.80
C LEU A 12 18.49 25.41 17.92
N ILE A 13 17.93 26.05 16.89
CA ILE A 13 16.55 26.57 16.89
C ILE A 13 15.63 25.70 16.01
N CYS A 14 16.15 25.10 14.93
CA CYS A 14 15.37 24.16 14.10
C CYS A 14 14.99 22.87 14.83
N SER A 15 15.68 22.49 15.91
CA SER A 15 15.44 21.26 16.67
C SER A 15 14.26 21.30 17.65
N LEU A 16 13.51 22.41 17.71
CA LEU A 16 12.27 22.54 18.47
C LEU A 16 11.02 22.73 17.59
N LEU A 17 11.17 22.76 16.27
CA LEU A 17 10.05 22.61 15.34
C LEU A 17 9.71 21.11 15.18
N LEU A 18 9.08 20.55 16.23
CA LEU A 18 8.09 19.49 16.00
C LEU A 18 7.11 20.03 14.94
N PRO A 19 6.75 19.23 13.91
CA PRO A 19 5.75 19.67 12.95
C PRO A 19 4.46 19.98 13.71
N ALA A 20 3.98 21.21 13.61
CA ALA A 20 2.61 21.52 14.00
C ALA A 20 1.71 20.64 13.15
N ALA A 21 0.89 19.81 13.81
CA ALA A 21 0.07 18.80 13.14
C ALA A 21 -0.68 19.42 11.96
N LEU A 22 -0.50 18.85 10.77
CA LEU A 22 -1.16 19.34 9.57
C LEU A 22 -2.67 19.18 9.77
N ALA A 23 -3.45 20.10 9.22
CA ALA A 23 -4.89 20.16 9.48
C ALA A 23 -5.69 18.93 8.98
N GLU A 24 -5.01 18.04 8.25
CA GLU A 24 -5.51 16.79 7.67
C GLU A 24 -5.39 15.60 8.66
N ASP A 25 -4.52 15.69 9.68
CA ASP A 25 -4.29 14.63 10.67
C ASP A 25 -5.34 14.59 11.81
N VAL A 26 -6.33 15.48 11.81
CA VAL A 26 -7.26 15.72 12.92
C VAL A 26 -8.72 15.49 12.52
N CYS A 27 -9.33 14.41 13.03
CA CYS A 27 -10.78 14.21 12.98
C CYS A 27 -11.48 15.21 13.90
N VAL A 28 -12.32 16.09 13.34
CA VAL A 28 -13.08 17.08 14.13
C VAL A 28 -14.54 16.66 14.26
N VAL A 29 -14.90 16.12 15.42
CA VAL A 29 -16.29 15.73 15.75
C VAL A 29 -17.05 16.96 16.22
N LYS A 30 -18.02 17.39 15.41
CA LYS A 30 -18.88 18.54 15.68
C LYS A 30 -20.18 18.08 16.34
N ASP A 31 -20.51 18.71 17.46
CA ASP A 31 -21.64 18.38 18.33
C ASP A 31 -21.65 16.91 18.76
N ALA A 32 -20.80 16.61 19.75
CA ALA A 32 -20.68 15.30 20.39
C ALA A 32 -22.01 14.69 20.89
N SER A 33 -23.08 15.46 21.08
CA SER A 33 -24.38 14.94 21.53
C SER A 33 -25.27 14.43 20.40
N ALA A 34 -25.01 14.86 19.16
CA ALA A 34 -25.76 14.46 17.97
C ALA A 34 -25.22 13.19 17.30
N VAL A 35 -24.16 12.59 17.85
CA VAL A 35 -23.36 11.53 17.21
C VAL A 35 -23.18 10.34 18.15
N SER A 36 -23.42 9.12 17.67
CA SER A 36 -23.21 7.88 18.43
C SER A 36 -21.91 7.15 18.07
N ARG A 37 -21.49 7.19 16.80
CA ARG A 37 -20.21 6.65 16.32
C ARG A 37 -19.63 7.54 15.20
N VAL A 38 -18.30 7.63 15.16
CA VAL A 38 -17.51 8.21 14.07
C VAL A 38 -16.45 7.19 13.64
N THR A 39 -16.16 7.11 12.34
CA THR A 39 -15.04 6.32 11.80
C THR A 39 -13.99 7.27 11.22
N THR A 40 -12.70 7.00 11.42
CA THR A 40 -11.60 7.86 10.94
C THR A 40 -10.26 7.14 10.82
N SER A 41 -9.45 7.49 9.82
CA SER A 41 -8.03 7.10 9.76
C SER A 41 -7.10 8.10 10.47
N CYS A 42 -7.55 9.35 10.69
CA CYS A 42 -6.76 10.45 11.26
C CYS A 42 -6.20 10.08 12.66
N PRO A 43 -4.90 10.30 12.94
CA PRO A 43 -4.28 9.94 14.21
C PRO A 43 -4.66 10.84 15.40
N TYR A 44 -5.37 11.94 15.18
CA TYR A 44 -5.85 12.81 16.25
C TYR A 44 -7.36 13.03 16.20
N LEU A 45 -7.95 13.19 17.38
CA LEU A 45 -9.35 13.54 17.60
C LEU A 45 -9.45 14.93 18.24
N ARG A 46 -10.31 15.79 17.70
CA ARG A 46 -10.77 17.03 18.33
C ARG A 46 -12.28 17.01 18.47
N VAL A 47 -12.78 17.19 19.69
CA VAL A 47 -14.22 17.16 19.98
C VAL A 47 -14.72 18.58 20.19
N GLN A 48 -15.83 18.92 19.54
CA GLN A 48 -16.54 20.19 19.71
C GLN A 48 -17.96 19.92 20.22
N TYR A 49 -18.39 20.67 21.23
CA TYR A 49 -19.69 20.47 21.89
C TYR A 49 -20.30 21.82 22.31
N PRO A 50 -21.53 22.15 21.91
CA PRO A 50 -22.21 23.36 22.38
C PRO A 50 -22.65 23.20 23.84
N LEU A 51 -22.04 23.97 24.75
CA LEU A 51 -22.43 23.99 26.16
C LEU A 51 -23.67 24.89 26.35
N PRO A 52 -24.72 24.43 27.07
CA PRO A 52 -25.92 25.22 27.33
C PRO A 52 -25.73 26.35 28.36
N GLY A 53 -24.54 26.46 28.95
CA GLY A 53 -24.19 27.45 29.98
C GLY A 53 -22.71 27.40 30.33
N MET A 54 -22.34 27.96 31.48
CA MET A 54 -21.03 27.76 32.09
C MET A 54 -21.03 26.47 32.91
N THR A 55 -20.08 25.57 32.64
CA THR A 55 -19.96 24.26 33.30
C THR A 55 -18.52 23.74 33.25
N ASN A 56 -18.09 23.01 34.27
CA ASN A 56 -16.79 22.34 34.31
C ASN A 56 -16.78 21.11 33.37
N VAL A 57 -15.90 21.14 32.36
CA VAL A 57 -15.84 20.07 31.33
C VAL A 57 -14.63 19.15 31.55
N THR A 58 -14.88 17.85 31.65
CA THR A 58 -13.82 16.82 31.62
C THR A 58 -13.98 15.90 30.41
N LEU A 59 -12.94 15.82 29.57
CA LEU A 59 -12.88 14.88 28.45
C LEU A 59 -12.13 13.63 28.89
N THR A 60 -12.73 12.46 28.66
CA THR A 60 -12.16 11.13 28.89
C THR A 60 -12.20 10.34 27.59
N VAL A 61 -11.12 9.63 27.25
CA VAL A 61 -11.08 8.66 26.15
C VAL A 61 -10.52 7.34 26.66
N ARG A 62 -11.25 6.26 26.40
CA ARG A 62 -10.85 4.88 26.71
C ARG A 62 -10.83 4.03 25.45
N ASP A 63 -10.06 2.96 25.45
CA ASP A 63 -10.15 1.93 24.41
C ASP A 63 -11.36 0.99 24.65
N ALA A 64 -11.59 0.07 23.71
CA ALA A 64 -12.63 -0.96 23.77
C ALA A 64 -12.52 -1.91 24.98
N TRP A 65 -11.35 -1.99 25.63
CA TRP A 65 -11.12 -2.78 26.85
C TRP A 65 -11.28 -1.96 28.15
N GLY A 66 -11.55 -0.65 28.01
CA GLY A 66 -11.76 0.29 29.11
C GLY A 66 -10.47 0.93 29.65
N SER A 67 -9.30 0.65 29.06
CA SER A 67 -8.03 1.28 29.47
C SER A 67 -8.07 2.78 29.22
N LEU A 68 -7.42 3.57 30.08
CA LEU A 68 -7.44 5.02 29.95
C LEU A 68 -6.38 5.49 28.94
N ILE A 69 -6.84 6.03 27.80
CA ILE A 69 -5.98 6.58 26.74
C ILE A 69 -5.73 8.07 26.98
N TYR A 70 -6.77 8.80 27.40
CA TYR A 70 -6.70 10.24 27.68
C TYR A 70 -7.68 10.63 28.78
N GLN A 71 -7.26 11.53 29.66
CA GLN A 71 -8.18 12.26 30.54
C GLN A 71 -7.69 13.68 30.74
N ARG A 72 -8.60 14.65 30.66
CA ARG A 72 -8.30 16.04 30.96
C ARG A 72 -9.55 16.78 31.46
N ASN A 73 -9.46 17.32 32.67
CA ASN A 73 -10.34 18.42 33.07
C ASN A 73 -9.86 19.71 32.37
N TYR A 74 -10.79 20.44 31.76
CA TYR A 74 -10.57 21.72 31.10
C TYR A 74 -10.96 22.92 31.99
N GLY A 75 -11.65 22.68 33.12
CA GLY A 75 -12.22 23.71 33.96
C GLY A 75 -13.56 24.22 33.44
N GLU A 76 -14.05 25.31 34.02
CA GLU A 76 -15.27 25.99 33.58
C GLU A 76 -15.14 26.50 32.15
N CYS A 77 -15.97 25.96 31.27
CA CYS A 77 -16.09 26.35 29.87
C CYS A 77 -17.52 26.88 29.61
N SER A 78 -17.70 27.65 28.54
CA SER A 78 -19.02 28.15 28.12
C SER A 78 -19.07 28.39 26.61
N GLY A 79 -20.27 28.32 26.01
CA GLY A 79 -20.43 28.40 24.56
C GLY A 79 -19.94 27.12 23.88
N THR A 80 -19.36 27.22 22.67
CA THR A 80 -18.81 26.04 21.99
C THR A 80 -17.50 25.61 22.63
N PHE A 81 -17.53 24.51 23.41
CA PHE A 81 -16.32 23.82 23.83
C PHE A 81 -15.57 23.27 22.62
N SER A 82 -14.24 23.32 22.66
CA SER A 82 -13.37 22.57 21.76
C SER A 82 -12.24 21.96 22.58
N SER A 83 -12.04 20.66 22.43
CA SER A 83 -10.89 19.97 23.04
C SER A 83 -9.57 20.45 22.42
N ARG A 84 -8.46 20.00 23.04
CA ARG A 84 -7.19 19.89 22.34
C ARG A 84 -7.21 18.62 21.50
N ASP A 85 -6.26 18.50 20.58
CA ASP A 85 -6.04 17.27 19.83
C ASP A 85 -5.62 16.14 20.77
N VAL A 86 -6.41 15.07 20.77
CA VAL A 86 -6.16 13.83 21.51
C VAL A 86 -5.59 12.83 20.52
N HIS A 87 -4.37 12.35 20.75
CA HIS A 87 -3.83 11.28 19.92
C HIS A 87 -4.61 9.98 20.19
N LEU A 88 -5.10 9.35 19.13
CA LEU A 88 -5.66 8.00 19.16
C LEU A 88 -4.59 7.05 18.60
N PRO A 89 -4.05 6.12 19.42
CA PRO A 89 -3.19 5.05 18.92
C PRO A 89 -3.88 4.22 17.82
N ALA A 90 -3.10 3.40 17.11
CA ALA A 90 -3.61 2.29 16.31
C ALA A 90 -2.99 0.99 16.81
N GLN A 91 -3.79 -0.07 16.89
CA GLN A 91 -3.39 -1.42 17.28
C GLN A 91 -4.22 -2.40 16.44
N GLY A 92 -3.57 -3.16 15.55
CA GLY A 92 -4.30 -3.93 14.52
C GLY A 92 -4.98 -3.03 13.48
N GLU A 93 -5.87 -3.62 12.68
CA GLU A 93 -6.56 -2.98 11.55
C GLU A 93 -7.48 -1.81 12.00
N SER A 94 -8.19 -2.00 13.13
CA SER A 94 -9.06 -0.98 13.73
C SER A 94 -9.10 -1.01 15.26
N CYS A 95 -9.44 0.13 15.87
CA CYS A 95 -9.54 0.35 17.31
C CYS A 95 -10.79 1.18 17.64
N ASP A 96 -11.74 0.62 18.40
CA ASP A 96 -12.85 1.38 18.97
C ASP A 96 -12.40 2.13 20.24
N TYR A 97 -12.63 3.44 20.27
CA TYR A 97 -12.43 4.31 21.42
C TYR A 97 -13.76 4.85 21.95
N ILE A 98 -13.99 4.75 23.26
CA ILE A 98 -15.14 5.37 23.93
C ILE A 98 -14.73 6.76 24.40
N VAL A 99 -15.36 7.78 23.84
CA VAL A 99 -15.14 9.20 24.14
C VAL A 99 -16.29 9.70 25.00
N THR A 100 -15.98 10.29 26.16
CA THR A 100 -16.97 10.85 27.09
C THR A 100 -16.61 12.28 27.47
N LEU A 101 -17.56 13.19 27.30
CA LEU A 101 -17.54 14.53 27.90
C LEU A 101 -18.41 14.51 29.15
N THR A 102 -17.79 14.62 30.31
CA THR A 102 -18.47 14.85 31.59
C THR A 102 -18.66 16.35 31.80
N THR A 103 -19.89 16.74 32.12
CA THR A 103 -20.27 18.10 32.52
C THR A 103 -21.10 18.06 33.82
N ASP A 104 -21.30 19.20 34.47
CA ASP A 104 -22.12 19.28 35.70
C ASP A 104 -23.62 18.97 35.43
N LEU A 105 -24.01 18.89 34.16
CA LEU A 105 -25.36 18.57 33.69
C LEU A 105 -25.53 17.11 33.25
N GLY A 106 -24.44 16.34 33.19
CA GLY A 106 -24.42 14.93 32.75
C GLY A 106 -23.25 14.59 31.82
N ASP A 107 -23.17 13.29 31.50
CA ASP A 107 -22.21 12.72 30.56
C ASP A 107 -22.79 12.64 29.13
N VAL A 108 -21.95 12.96 28.14
CA VAL A 108 -22.21 12.71 26.71
C VAL A 108 -21.14 11.75 26.19
N SER A 109 -21.54 10.59 25.68
CA SER A 109 -20.62 9.53 25.23
C SER A 109 -20.89 9.07 23.80
N PHE A 110 -19.83 8.88 23.03
CA PHE A 110 -19.87 8.36 21.65
C PHE A 110 -18.62 7.51 21.34
N THR A 111 -18.71 6.67 20.32
CA THR A 111 -17.59 5.83 19.86
C THR A 111 -16.80 6.53 18.74
N VAL A 112 -15.48 6.41 18.76
CA VAL A 112 -14.61 6.70 17.61
C VAL A 112 -13.90 5.42 17.21
N THR A 113 -14.31 4.83 16.09
CA THR A 113 -13.59 3.74 15.43
C THR A 113 -12.43 4.36 14.67
N ARG A 114 -11.19 4.09 15.10
CA ARG A 114 -9.99 4.47 14.33
C ARG A 114 -9.48 3.29 13.51
N GLU A 115 -9.31 3.50 12.22
CA GLU A 115 -8.75 2.54 11.25
C GLU A 115 -7.28 2.92 10.92
N GLN A 116 -6.49 1.96 10.42
CA GLN A 116 -5.17 2.30 9.88
C GLN A 116 -5.27 3.05 8.54
N PRO A 117 -4.35 4.00 8.28
CA PRO A 117 -4.28 4.68 6.98
C PRO A 117 -3.71 3.72 5.93
N MET A 118 -4.54 3.33 4.96
CA MET A 118 -4.12 2.53 3.80
C MET A 118 -3.07 3.28 2.97
N LEU A 119 -2.09 2.54 2.42
CA LEU A 119 -1.12 3.05 1.45
C LEU A 119 -1.75 3.14 0.06
N THR A 120 -2.12 4.34 -0.37
CA THR A 120 -2.71 4.61 -1.69
C THR A 120 -1.67 4.71 -2.81
N ASP A 121 -2.11 4.57 -4.07
CA ASP A 121 -1.27 4.75 -5.28
C ASP A 121 0.00 3.87 -5.34
N THR A 122 0.09 2.79 -4.56
CA THR A 122 1.32 2.02 -4.46
C THR A 122 1.62 1.31 -5.79
N ALA A 123 2.83 1.51 -6.31
CA ALA A 123 3.31 0.80 -7.50
C ALA A 123 3.74 -0.63 -7.14
N VAL A 124 3.14 -1.61 -7.80
CA VAL A 124 3.22 -3.03 -7.44
C VAL A 124 3.49 -3.88 -8.68
N TYR A 125 4.28 -4.96 -8.54
CA TYR A 125 4.70 -5.81 -9.65
C TYR A 125 4.60 -7.30 -9.31
N ALA A 126 4.43 -8.17 -10.31
CA ALA A 126 4.67 -9.61 -10.16
C ALA A 126 6.17 -9.86 -10.05
N GLY A 127 6.63 -10.48 -8.95
CA GLY A 127 8.04 -10.80 -8.73
C GLY A 127 8.56 -11.83 -9.74
N GLY A 128 9.79 -11.62 -10.20
CA GLY A 128 10.43 -12.43 -11.23
C GLY A 128 11.87 -11.93 -11.44
N LEU A 129 12.35 -11.94 -12.69
CA LEU A 129 13.59 -11.25 -13.02
C LEU A 129 13.35 -9.74 -13.04
N THR A 130 14.32 -8.96 -12.55
CA THR A 130 14.29 -7.50 -12.76
C THR A 130 14.51 -7.17 -14.23
N LEU A 131 13.99 -6.01 -14.67
CA LEU A 131 14.32 -5.50 -16.00
C LEU A 131 15.81 -5.10 -16.11
N GLU A 132 16.52 -4.90 -15.00
CA GLU A 132 17.99 -4.76 -15.00
C GLU A 132 18.67 -6.08 -15.41
N GLU A 133 18.35 -7.20 -14.74
CA GLU A 133 18.89 -8.53 -15.06
C GLU A 133 18.54 -8.99 -16.48
N MET A 134 17.30 -8.73 -16.93
CA MET A 134 16.89 -9.15 -18.27
C MET A 134 17.49 -8.30 -19.39
N VAL A 135 17.39 -6.97 -19.28
CA VAL A 135 17.55 -6.03 -20.42
C VAL A 135 18.30 -4.75 -20.07
N GLY A 136 18.97 -4.66 -18.91
CA GLY A 136 19.69 -3.45 -18.47
C GLY A 136 18.77 -2.25 -18.16
N GLY A 137 17.51 -2.53 -17.82
CA GLY A 137 16.44 -1.54 -17.63
C GLY A 137 16.35 -0.97 -16.22
N SER A 138 15.52 -1.57 -15.36
CA SER A 138 15.21 -1.04 -14.02
C SER A 138 15.19 -2.14 -12.97
N SER A 139 15.95 -1.93 -11.89
CA SER A 139 16.03 -2.80 -10.71
C SER A 139 14.74 -2.89 -9.88
N TYR A 140 13.80 -1.97 -10.08
CA TYR A 140 12.53 -1.89 -9.35
C TYR A 140 11.31 -2.33 -10.17
N LYS A 141 11.53 -2.88 -11.37
CA LYS A 141 10.49 -3.45 -12.23
C LYS A 141 10.83 -4.90 -12.52
N TYR A 142 9.82 -5.75 -12.50
CA TYR A 142 9.99 -7.20 -12.64
C TYR A 142 9.15 -7.72 -13.80
N ALA A 143 9.65 -8.77 -14.46
CA ALA A 143 8.88 -9.57 -15.40
C ALA A 143 9.09 -11.06 -15.12
N VAL A 144 8.05 -11.84 -15.39
CA VAL A 144 8.07 -13.30 -15.32
C VAL A 144 8.26 -13.81 -16.74
N VAL A 145 9.27 -14.64 -16.98
CA VAL A 145 9.37 -15.42 -18.23
C VAL A 145 8.63 -16.73 -18.02
N LEU A 146 7.96 -17.20 -19.08
CA LEU A 146 7.10 -18.37 -19.05
C LEU A 146 7.43 -19.26 -20.25
N ASP A 147 7.85 -20.50 -20.04
CA ASP A 147 7.66 -21.57 -21.03
C ASP A 147 6.15 -21.87 -21.17
N LEU A 148 5.60 -21.56 -22.33
CA LEU A 148 4.17 -21.70 -22.65
C LEU A 148 3.81 -23.13 -23.06
N CYS A 149 4.80 -23.96 -23.41
CA CYS A 149 4.64 -25.38 -23.70
C CYS A 149 4.60 -26.23 -22.43
N GLU A 150 5.44 -25.96 -21.42
CA GLU A 150 5.36 -26.62 -20.12
C GLU A 150 4.10 -26.19 -19.35
N LEU A 151 3.71 -24.92 -19.43
CA LEU A 151 2.57 -24.39 -18.67
C LEU A 151 1.20 -24.67 -19.29
N GLU A 152 1.08 -25.33 -20.45
CA GLU A 152 -0.22 -25.71 -21.04
C GLU A 152 -1.04 -26.57 -20.05
N ARG A 153 -2.19 -26.03 -19.64
CA ARG A 153 -3.11 -26.52 -18.60
C ARG A 153 -2.52 -26.49 -17.18
N ARG A 154 -1.62 -25.55 -16.92
CA ARG A 154 -1.06 -25.24 -15.61
C ARG A 154 -1.16 -23.75 -15.32
N THR A 155 -0.86 -23.40 -14.07
CA THR A 155 -0.77 -22.03 -13.58
C THR A 155 0.59 -21.83 -12.92
N ALA A 156 1.39 -20.90 -13.43
CA ALA A 156 2.55 -20.36 -12.71
C ALA A 156 2.09 -19.27 -11.74
N VAL A 157 2.81 -19.11 -10.62
CA VAL A 157 2.48 -18.16 -9.56
C VAL A 157 3.68 -17.28 -9.26
N ALA A 158 3.47 -15.96 -9.16
CA ALA A 158 4.48 -15.01 -8.74
C ALA A 158 4.01 -14.22 -7.50
N PRO A 159 4.91 -13.89 -6.55
CA PRO A 159 4.57 -13.03 -5.43
C PRO A 159 4.25 -11.62 -5.92
N MET A 160 3.21 -11.00 -5.37
CA MET A 160 2.87 -9.61 -5.69
C MET A 160 3.65 -8.66 -4.77
N LEU A 161 4.64 -7.96 -5.34
CA LEU A 161 5.64 -7.21 -4.59
C LEU A 161 5.37 -5.70 -4.54
N ALA A 162 5.38 -5.15 -3.33
CA ALA A 162 5.19 -3.73 -3.00
C ALA A 162 6.31 -3.26 -2.06
N GLY A 163 7.27 -2.48 -2.57
CA GLY A 163 8.34 -1.89 -1.75
C GLY A 163 9.27 -2.87 -1.01
N GLY A 164 9.30 -4.15 -1.43
CA GLY A 164 10.04 -5.22 -0.75
C GLY A 164 9.17 -6.11 0.16
N ASN A 165 7.88 -5.80 0.31
CA ASN A 165 6.90 -6.69 0.94
C ASN A 165 6.13 -7.48 -0.13
N GLN A 166 5.68 -8.69 0.19
CA GLN A 166 4.65 -9.39 -0.55
C GLN A 166 3.28 -9.03 0.03
N ILE A 167 2.34 -8.67 -0.85
CA ILE A 167 0.96 -8.27 -0.50
C ILE A 167 -0.11 -9.15 -1.13
N GLY A 168 0.29 -10.20 -1.86
CA GLY A 168 -0.60 -11.05 -2.63
C GLY A 168 0.15 -11.94 -3.62
N GLU A 169 -0.54 -12.38 -4.66
CA GLU A 169 -0.02 -13.22 -5.75
C GLU A 169 -0.58 -12.81 -7.11
N VAL A 170 0.15 -13.18 -8.16
CA VAL A 170 -0.25 -13.05 -9.57
C VAL A 170 -0.14 -14.41 -10.24
N TYR A 171 -1.21 -14.81 -10.92
CA TYR A 171 -1.37 -16.14 -11.50
C TYR A 171 -1.34 -16.07 -13.03
N PHE A 172 -0.47 -16.86 -13.66
CA PHE A 172 -0.30 -16.96 -15.11
C PHE A 172 -0.78 -18.34 -15.56
N THR A 173 -1.99 -18.42 -16.10
CA THR A 173 -2.59 -19.68 -16.55
C THR A 173 -2.53 -19.78 -18.06
N VAL A 174 -1.99 -20.87 -18.59
CA VAL A 174 -1.94 -21.14 -20.03
C VAL A 174 -2.88 -22.30 -20.36
N GLU A 175 -3.79 -22.11 -21.31
CA GLU A 175 -4.69 -23.17 -21.79
C GLU A 175 -5.03 -22.95 -23.26
N GLY A 176 -4.94 -24.00 -24.08
CA GLY A 176 -5.26 -23.95 -25.50
C GLY A 176 -4.36 -23.02 -26.33
N GLY A 177 -3.14 -22.73 -25.86
CA GLY A 177 -2.27 -21.71 -26.45
C GLY A 177 -2.67 -20.26 -26.20
N SER A 178 -3.57 -20.03 -25.23
CA SER A 178 -3.91 -18.71 -24.69
C SER A 178 -3.37 -18.54 -23.27
N LEU A 179 -2.80 -17.37 -22.96
CA LEU A 179 -2.41 -16.93 -21.63
C LEU A 179 -3.51 -16.07 -21.01
N THR A 180 -3.86 -16.35 -19.76
CA THR A 180 -4.68 -15.47 -18.91
C THR A 180 -3.90 -15.12 -17.64
N VAL A 181 -3.89 -13.84 -17.28
CA VAL A 181 -3.21 -13.34 -16.06
C VAL A 181 -4.24 -12.79 -15.10
N SER A 182 -4.27 -13.29 -13.86
CA SER A 182 -5.13 -12.82 -12.77
C SER A 182 -4.30 -12.46 -11.53
N ALA A 183 -4.88 -11.80 -10.53
CA ALA A 183 -4.17 -11.36 -9.33
C ALA A 183 -5.09 -11.37 -8.10
N SER A 184 -4.53 -11.66 -6.93
CA SER A 184 -5.25 -11.65 -5.64
C SER A 184 -4.40 -11.01 -4.55
N LEU A 185 -5.02 -10.27 -3.65
CA LEU A 185 -4.37 -9.69 -2.46
C LEU A 185 -4.48 -10.64 -1.26
N PHE A 186 -3.48 -10.61 -0.38
CA PHE A 186 -3.50 -11.24 0.95
C PHE A 186 -3.77 -10.23 2.07
N VAL A 187 -3.59 -8.94 1.78
CA VAL A 187 -3.89 -7.80 2.64
C VAL A 187 -5.28 -7.23 2.30
N GLU A 188 -5.91 -6.51 3.23
CA GLU A 188 -7.09 -5.72 2.90
C GLU A 188 -6.70 -4.59 1.93
N GLY A 189 -7.39 -4.50 0.79
CA GLY A 189 -7.06 -3.54 -0.26
C GLY A 189 -7.80 -3.76 -1.58
N VAL A 190 -7.50 -2.89 -2.55
CA VAL A 190 -8.09 -2.88 -3.90
C VAL A 190 -6.99 -2.66 -4.94
N ILE A 191 -7.05 -3.42 -6.03
CA ILE A 191 -6.20 -3.20 -7.22
C ILE A 191 -6.84 -2.09 -8.06
N ASP A 192 -6.53 -0.83 -7.75
CA ASP A 192 -7.07 0.36 -8.41
C ASP A 192 -6.84 0.37 -9.93
N LYS A 193 -5.71 -0.22 -10.37
CA LYS A 193 -5.31 -0.25 -11.78
C LYS A 193 -4.38 -1.42 -12.06
N ALA A 194 -4.77 -2.28 -12.99
CA ALA A 194 -3.86 -3.30 -13.53
C ALA A 194 -3.41 -2.95 -14.96
N ASN A 195 -2.19 -3.34 -15.34
CA ASN A 195 -1.68 -3.30 -16.70
C ASN A 195 -0.74 -4.48 -16.91
N VAL A 196 -0.98 -5.29 -17.93
CA VAL A 196 -0.20 -6.49 -18.26
C VAL A 196 0.46 -6.26 -19.61
N TYR A 197 1.78 -6.46 -19.69
CA TYR A 197 2.60 -6.24 -20.88
C TYR A 197 3.28 -7.55 -21.26
N ILE A 198 3.01 -8.07 -22.45
CA ILE A 198 3.42 -9.41 -22.89
C ILE A 198 4.28 -9.29 -24.15
N ALA A 199 5.49 -9.84 -24.10
CA ALA A 199 6.40 -9.98 -25.23
C ALA A 199 6.64 -11.48 -25.51
N THR A 200 6.47 -11.91 -26.76
CA THR A 200 6.71 -13.29 -27.22
C THR A 200 8.13 -13.53 -27.70
N ASP A 201 8.94 -12.47 -27.79
CA ASP A 201 10.32 -12.50 -28.28
C ASP A 201 11.21 -11.56 -27.44
N ALA A 202 12.52 -11.82 -27.43
CA ALA A 202 13.47 -11.10 -26.59
C ALA A 202 13.72 -9.64 -27.04
N ILE A 203 13.49 -9.31 -28.31
CA ILE A 203 13.67 -7.94 -28.85
C ILE A 203 12.52 -7.05 -28.36
N THR A 204 11.28 -7.52 -28.43
CA THR A 204 10.12 -6.87 -27.86
C THR A 204 10.23 -6.79 -26.33
N ALA A 205 10.73 -7.85 -25.67
CA ALA A 205 10.99 -7.85 -24.22
C ALA A 205 12.01 -6.77 -23.82
N GLY A 206 13.00 -6.49 -24.67
CA GLY A 206 13.95 -5.36 -24.58
C GLY A 206 13.33 -3.97 -24.43
N SER A 207 12.02 -3.83 -24.62
CA SER A 207 11.28 -2.57 -24.48
C SER A 207 10.24 -2.56 -23.34
N LEU A 208 10.17 -3.62 -22.51
CA LEU A 208 9.23 -3.73 -21.38
C LEU A 208 9.33 -2.54 -20.42
N GLY A 209 8.19 -2.16 -19.84
CA GLY A 209 8.10 -1.05 -18.89
C GLY A 209 8.42 0.35 -19.46
N SER A 210 8.62 0.47 -20.79
CA SER A 210 8.92 1.73 -21.50
C SER A 210 7.74 2.24 -22.34
N SER A 211 7.80 3.52 -22.75
CA SER A 211 6.85 4.10 -23.71
C SER A 211 6.98 3.53 -25.13
N ARG A 212 8.09 2.87 -25.45
CA ARG A 212 8.38 2.28 -26.76
C ARG A 212 7.85 0.85 -26.92
N PHE A 213 7.28 0.25 -25.87
CA PHE A 213 6.83 -1.14 -25.89
C PHE A 213 5.84 -1.41 -27.03
N SER A 214 6.18 -2.35 -27.91
CA SER A 214 5.41 -2.75 -29.10
C SER A 214 4.57 -4.01 -28.91
N GLY A 215 4.85 -4.81 -27.87
CA GLY A 215 4.11 -6.04 -27.56
C GLY A 215 2.69 -5.80 -27.03
N VAL A 216 2.00 -6.89 -26.66
CA VAL A 216 0.60 -6.84 -26.24
C VAL A 216 0.45 -6.11 -24.91
N LYS A 217 -0.48 -5.15 -24.85
CA LYS A 217 -0.84 -4.39 -23.65
C LYS A 217 -2.29 -4.69 -23.29
N THR A 218 -2.53 -5.29 -22.12
CA THR A 218 -3.86 -5.75 -21.71
C THR A 218 -4.13 -5.48 -20.21
N LYS A 219 -5.24 -6.01 -19.71
CA LYS A 219 -5.67 -6.01 -18.31
C LYS A 219 -5.67 -7.45 -17.78
N LEU A 220 -5.84 -7.60 -16.47
CA LEU A 220 -6.10 -8.90 -15.85
C LEU A 220 -7.38 -9.51 -16.41
N ASP A 221 -7.49 -10.84 -16.27
CA ASP A 221 -8.68 -11.63 -16.59
C ASP A 221 -9.09 -11.53 -18.06
N ARG A 222 -8.09 -11.36 -18.93
CA ARG A 222 -8.22 -11.38 -20.40
C ARG A 222 -7.42 -12.53 -20.97
N GLU A 223 -8.11 -13.39 -21.72
CA GLU A 223 -7.50 -14.40 -22.57
C GLU A 223 -6.71 -13.72 -23.71
N ILE A 224 -5.42 -14.02 -23.82
CA ILE A 224 -4.53 -13.55 -24.88
C ILE A 224 -3.95 -14.75 -25.63
N ARG A 225 -4.26 -14.87 -26.92
CA ARG A 225 -3.67 -15.91 -27.78
C ARG A 225 -2.20 -15.64 -28.02
N MET A 226 -1.36 -16.63 -27.74
CA MET A 226 0.11 -16.52 -27.80
C MET A 226 0.70 -16.80 -29.19
N GLY A 227 -0.14 -17.04 -30.20
CA GLY A 227 0.28 -17.15 -31.60
C GLY A 227 1.12 -18.39 -31.96
N GLY A 228 1.34 -19.30 -31.00
CA GLY A 228 2.27 -20.42 -31.14
C GLY A 228 3.71 -20.11 -30.69
N ALA A 229 3.95 -18.95 -30.06
CA ALA A 229 5.23 -18.67 -29.42
C ALA A 229 5.50 -19.68 -28.27
N PRO A 230 6.73 -20.18 -28.12
CA PRO A 230 7.08 -21.12 -27.05
C PRO A 230 7.34 -20.42 -25.71
N TYR A 231 7.76 -19.15 -25.71
CA TYR A 231 8.04 -18.37 -24.50
C TYR A 231 7.29 -17.05 -24.49
N ALA A 232 7.06 -16.49 -23.30
CA ALA A 232 6.72 -15.08 -23.15
C ALA A 232 7.30 -14.43 -21.90
N ALA A 233 7.78 -13.20 -22.05
CA ALA A 233 8.15 -12.31 -20.95
C ALA A 233 6.96 -11.40 -20.61
N VAL A 234 6.49 -11.47 -19.36
CA VAL A 234 5.28 -10.79 -18.89
C VAL A 234 5.60 -9.85 -17.74
N MET A 235 5.54 -8.54 -18.00
CA MET A 235 5.58 -7.52 -16.94
C MET A 235 4.14 -7.21 -16.51
N VAL A 236 3.82 -7.51 -15.24
CA VAL A 236 2.55 -7.09 -14.61
C VAL A 236 2.84 -5.87 -13.75
N GLN A 237 2.21 -4.74 -14.08
CA GLN A 237 2.33 -3.48 -13.32
C GLN A 237 0.96 -3.05 -12.81
N LEU A 238 0.82 -3.09 -11.49
CA LEU A 238 -0.38 -2.73 -10.75
C LEU A 238 -0.20 -1.38 -10.02
N THR A 239 -1.32 -0.73 -9.74
CA THR A 239 -1.48 0.30 -8.71
C THR A 239 -2.48 -0.26 -7.69
N VAL A 240 -2.12 -0.21 -6.40
CA VAL A 240 -2.86 -0.86 -5.31
C VAL A 240 -2.99 0.10 -4.13
N THR A 241 -4.17 0.11 -3.51
CA THR A 241 -4.45 0.74 -2.21
C THR A 241 -4.68 -0.35 -1.17
N TYR A 242 -3.89 -0.41 -0.09
CA TYR A 242 -3.95 -1.52 0.89
C TYR A 242 -3.54 -1.13 2.32
N ASP A 243 -3.99 -1.88 3.32
CA ASP A 243 -3.48 -1.77 4.70
C ASP A 243 -2.09 -2.46 4.82
N PRO A 244 -1.02 -1.72 5.18
CA PRO A 244 0.30 -2.30 5.37
C PRO A 244 0.43 -3.23 6.60
N ALA A 245 -0.53 -3.25 7.53
CA ALA A 245 -0.43 -4.00 8.79
C ALA A 245 -0.11 -5.50 8.61
N ASN A 246 -0.68 -6.12 7.58
CA ASN A 246 -0.54 -7.54 7.28
C ASN A 246 0.47 -7.82 6.14
N ALA A 247 1.14 -6.80 5.60
CA ALA A 247 2.10 -6.96 4.51
C ALA A 247 3.41 -7.59 5.02
N GLN A 248 3.81 -8.74 4.44
CA GLN A 248 4.96 -9.49 4.93
C GLN A 248 6.23 -9.15 4.13
N PRO A 249 7.39 -8.89 4.77
CA PRO A 249 8.65 -8.68 4.05
C PRO A 249 8.99 -9.88 3.18
N PHE A 250 9.07 -9.68 1.86
CA PHE A 250 9.41 -10.76 0.93
C PHE A 250 10.85 -11.20 1.13
N ARG A 251 11.08 -12.51 1.16
CA ARG A 251 12.40 -13.12 1.31
C ARG A 251 12.54 -14.22 0.28
N MET A 252 13.61 -14.17 -0.51
CA MET A 252 13.98 -15.26 -1.39
C MET A 252 14.50 -16.42 -0.54
N GLY A 253 13.65 -17.42 -0.30
CA GLY A 253 14.02 -18.70 0.30
C GLY A 253 14.54 -19.67 -0.77
N GLU A 254 14.52 -20.96 -0.44
CA GLU A 254 15.01 -22.02 -1.33
C GLU A 254 14.11 -22.18 -2.57
N GLN A 255 12.79 -22.25 -2.36
CA GLN A 255 11.81 -22.43 -3.43
C GLN A 255 11.73 -21.21 -4.35
N GLU A 256 11.82 -19.99 -3.81
CA GLU A 256 11.87 -18.75 -4.58
C GLU A 256 13.17 -18.63 -5.39
N ARG A 257 14.30 -19.13 -4.83
CA ARG A 257 15.59 -19.20 -5.53
C ARG A 257 15.55 -20.21 -6.67
N GLU A 258 14.94 -21.37 -6.49
CA GLU A 258 14.74 -22.36 -7.55
C GLU A 258 13.81 -21.82 -8.65
N THR A 259 12.70 -21.18 -8.27
CA THR A 259 11.80 -20.48 -9.19
C THR A 259 12.55 -19.42 -10.01
N TRP A 260 13.35 -18.57 -9.36
CA TRP A 260 14.16 -17.55 -10.04
C TRP A 260 15.20 -18.15 -11.00
N LEU A 261 15.83 -19.28 -10.65
CA LEU A 261 16.76 -19.99 -11.54
C LEU A 261 16.07 -20.49 -12.82
N HIS A 262 14.84 -21.03 -12.72
CA HIS A 262 14.05 -21.39 -13.90
C HIS A 262 13.75 -20.18 -14.79
N LEU A 263 13.39 -19.02 -14.21
CA LEU A 263 13.17 -17.80 -15.00
C LEU A 263 14.43 -17.34 -15.77
N VAL A 264 15.64 -17.56 -15.22
CA VAL A 264 16.91 -17.26 -15.91
C VAL A 264 17.17 -18.23 -17.06
N GLU A 265 16.82 -19.51 -16.90
CA GLU A 265 16.91 -20.52 -17.95
C GLU A 265 15.93 -20.23 -19.10
N ASP A 266 14.65 -20.01 -18.79
CA ASP A 266 13.60 -19.60 -19.73
C ASP A 266 14.00 -18.33 -20.49
N TRP A 267 14.56 -17.32 -19.80
CA TRP A 267 15.03 -16.09 -20.45
C TRP A 267 16.17 -16.36 -21.45
N SER A 268 17.11 -17.24 -21.07
CA SER A 268 18.23 -17.63 -21.93
C SER A 268 17.75 -18.40 -23.17
N LEU A 269 16.78 -19.29 -23.01
CA LEU A 269 16.16 -20.04 -24.11
C LEU A 269 15.34 -19.13 -25.03
N MET A 270 14.57 -18.19 -24.46
CA MET A 270 13.83 -17.15 -25.20
C MET A 270 14.77 -16.25 -26.03
N GLN A 271 15.93 -15.87 -25.49
CA GLN A 271 16.97 -15.15 -26.24
C GLN A 271 17.52 -15.99 -27.40
N MET A 272 17.85 -17.26 -27.17
CA MET A 272 18.35 -18.17 -28.21
C MET A 272 17.34 -18.39 -29.34
N MET A 273 16.06 -18.61 -29.01
CA MET A 273 14.98 -18.72 -30.00
C MET A 273 14.85 -17.46 -30.86
N THR A 274 14.80 -16.29 -30.23
CA THR A 274 14.70 -14.99 -30.93
C THR A 274 15.90 -14.76 -31.87
N ALA A 275 17.10 -15.18 -31.46
CA ALA A 275 18.31 -15.07 -32.30
C ALA A 275 18.27 -16.01 -33.52
N ASN A 276 17.72 -17.22 -33.37
CA ASN A 276 17.58 -18.16 -34.49
C ASN A 276 16.54 -17.67 -35.51
N GLU A 277 15.39 -17.18 -35.03
CA GLU A 277 14.32 -16.63 -35.89
C GLU A 277 14.75 -15.38 -36.67
N ALA A 278 15.73 -14.62 -36.16
CA ALA A 278 16.28 -13.44 -36.84
C ALA A 278 17.31 -13.76 -37.94
N VAL A 279 17.66 -15.04 -38.16
CA VAL A 279 18.72 -15.50 -39.09
C VAL A 279 18.20 -16.48 -40.16
N GLY A 280 16.96 -16.97 -40.03
CA GLY A 280 16.29 -17.87 -40.98
C GLY A 280 15.55 -17.18 -42.13
#